data_AF-X0ZGD3-F1
#
_entry.id   AF-X0ZGD3-F1
#
_cell.length_a   1.000
_cell.length_b   1.000
_cell.length_c   1.000
_cell.angle_alpha   90.00
_cell.angle_beta   90.00
_cell.angle_gamma   90.00
#
_symmetry.space_group_name_H-M   'P 1'
#
loop_
_entity.id
_entity.type
_entity.pdbx_description
1 polymer ?
#
loop_
_entity_poly.entity_id
_entity_poly.type
_entity_poly.pdbx_seq_one_letter_code
_entity_poly.pdbx_strand_id
1 'polypeptide(L)'
;MNDLINRKYLVDEILGGAGGPAFTMATPGQPGTYKYNLVANRLGFTPEGNEKKAIEEITEALQEAAALPELQGRLVKQGEWWNFDGEPVTINFLIRVDDPQGRMKEGQYVSSQIEKAGIKVERCLWDRVKCIETSYYSDPADYKWNIYTEGWGAGATRAFWEHIVCQMYAPWYGYMAGGPDSKWHYENDEIDRLTEKAYTGNFLTEEEYWETVLEALDLALKDACRIYVAYQNDYYATNKAAFNNRVCYGLGDGLNEWSIITANTKNKELRITEFSAKGALFMSAWDPIGTEGFNDVYSLVIAQPLFDRASFESPASAIATPWRVIPEEVKTEVDRDEAGEVLGKIQVSPEAIKYDSA
;
A
#
# COMPACT_ATOMS: atom_id res chain seq x y z
N MET A 1 -17.53 3.93 4.04
CA MET A 1 -16.49 3.19 4.79
C MET A 1 -15.48 4.09 5.49
N ASN A 2 -14.87 5.08 4.81
CA ASN A 2 -13.92 6.01 5.45
C ASN A 2 -14.50 6.69 6.71
N ASP A 3 -15.77 7.08 6.71
CA ASP A 3 -16.45 7.65 7.88
C ASP A 3 -16.93 6.59 8.90
N LEU A 4 -17.11 5.33 8.48
CA LEU A 4 -17.64 4.26 9.35
C LEU A 4 -16.59 3.74 10.34
N ILE A 5 -15.32 3.72 9.92
CA ILE A 5 -14.22 3.15 10.69
C ILE A 5 -13.61 4.22 11.60
N ASN A 6 -13.71 4.01 12.91
CA ASN A 6 -13.00 4.82 13.89
C ASN A 6 -11.53 4.37 13.97
N ARG A 7 -10.65 5.06 13.24
CA ARG A 7 -9.22 4.78 13.21
C ARG A 7 -8.56 5.08 14.55
N LYS A 8 -9.06 6.07 15.28
CA LYS A 8 -8.58 6.36 16.64
C LYS A 8 -8.81 5.17 17.58
N TYR A 9 -9.96 4.51 17.50
CA TYR A 9 -10.22 3.27 18.24
C TYR A 9 -9.24 2.16 17.86
N LEU A 10 -8.98 1.96 16.56
CA LEU A 10 -7.99 0.99 16.11
C LEU A 10 -6.61 1.28 16.72
N VAL A 11 -6.18 2.54 16.74
CA VAL A 11 -4.89 2.92 17.32
C VAL A 11 -4.86 2.74 18.83
N ASP A 12 -5.85 3.26 19.54
CA ASP A 12 -5.85 3.30 21.01
C ASP A 12 -6.07 1.90 21.60
N GLU A 13 -7.05 1.15 21.09
CA GLU A 13 -7.54 -0.09 21.72
C GLU A 13 -6.95 -1.36 21.08
N ILE A 14 -6.63 -1.32 19.78
CA ILE A 14 -6.09 -2.50 19.08
C ILE A 14 -4.55 -2.43 19.04
N LEU A 15 -3.98 -1.29 18.65
CA LEU A 15 -2.53 -1.09 18.64
C LEU A 15 -1.96 -0.65 20.00
N GLY A 16 -2.80 -0.37 21.00
CA GLY A 16 -2.34 0.09 22.32
C GLY A 16 -1.57 1.41 22.28
N GLY A 17 -1.87 2.27 21.30
CA GLY A 17 -1.17 3.53 21.04
C GLY A 17 0.13 3.41 20.23
N ALA A 18 0.51 2.20 19.79
CA ALA A 18 1.73 1.97 19.02
C ALA A 18 1.55 2.26 17.51
N GLY A 19 1.28 3.53 17.18
CA GLY A 19 1.06 3.94 15.79
C GLY A 19 0.21 5.21 15.70
N GLY A 20 -0.51 5.35 14.59
CA GLY A 20 -1.46 6.44 14.40
C GLY A 20 -2.45 6.16 13.26
N PRO A 21 -3.48 7.02 13.11
CA PRO A 21 -4.46 6.87 12.04
C PRO A 21 -3.78 7.06 10.68
N ALA A 22 -4.11 6.20 9.73
CA ALA A 22 -3.66 6.32 8.35
C ALA A 22 -4.83 6.65 7.43
N PHE A 23 -4.60 7.57 6.49
CA PHE A 23 -5.61 8.03 5.53
C PHE A 23 -5.19 7.87 4.07
N THR A 24 -3.91 7.61 3.85
CA THR A 24 -3.30 7.45 2.52
C THR A 24 -2.29 6.30 2.56
N MET A 25 -1.78 5.91 1.39
CA MET A 25 -0.69 4.93 1.26
C MET A 25 0.63 5.42 1.86
N ALA A 26 0.80 6.74 1.99
CA ALA A 26 2.08 7.33 2.29
C ALA A 26 2.39 7.22 3.79
N THR A 27 3.44 6.49 4.13
CA THR A 27 3.85 6.32 5.53
C THR A 27 4.24 7.68 6.15
N PRO A 28 3.58 8.09 7.25
CA PRO A 28 3.90 9.37 7.89
C PRO A 28 5.36 9.47 8.35
N GLY A 29 5.93 10.67 8.26
CA GLY A 29 7.29 10.95 8.74
C GLY A 29 8.42 10.72 7.72
N GLN A 30 8.11 10.14 6.55
CA GLN A 30 9.06 10.06 5.44
C GLN A 30 9.10 11.37 4.61
N PRO A 31 10.19 11.63 3.87
CA PRO A 31 10.26 12.77 2.97
C PRO A 31 9.05 12.84 2.01
N GLY A 32 8.51 14.04 1.77
CA GLY A 32 7.39 14.26 0.84
C GLY A 32 6.01 13.77 1.30
N THR A 33 5.90 12.86 2.28
CA THR A 33 4.61 12.19 2.59
C THR A 33 3.52 13.11 3.14
N TYR A 34 3.91 14.26 3.71
CA TYR A 34 2.96 15.26 4.17
C TYR A 34 2.05 15.78 3.04
N LYS A 35 2.54 15.86 1.79
CA LYS A 35 1.76 16.35 0.64
C LYS A 35 0.60 15.41 0.32
N TYR A 36 0.81 14.10 0.35
CA TYR A 36 -0.24 13.10 0.18
C TYR A 36 -1.27 13.18 1.32
N ASN A 37 -0.82 13.32 2.57
CA ASN A 37 -1.72 13.44 3.72
C ASN A 37 -2.59 14.72 3.67
N LEU A 38 -2.12 15.79 3.03
CA LEU A 38 -2.95 16.98 2.79
C LEU A 38 -4.14 16.70 1.86
N VAL A 39 -4.07 15.70 0.98
CA VAL A 39 -5.20 15.29 0.13
C VAL A 39 -6.34 14.76 1.01
N ALA A 40 -6.05 13.79 1.88
CA ALA A 40 -7.03 13.28 2.84
C ALA A 40 -7.61 14.37 3.76
N ASN A 41 -6.78 15.32 4.21
CA ASN A 41 -7.25 16.45 5.02
C ASN A 41 -8.23 17.35 4.25
N ARG A 42 -8.00 17.60 2.95
CA ARG A 42 -8.92 18.38 2.09
C ARG A 42 -10.26 17.65 1.89
N LEU A 43 -10.24 16.32 1.86
CA LEU A 43 -11.44 15.48 1.79
C LEU A 43 -12.20 15.40 3.13
N GLY A 44 -11.65 15.98 4.21
CA GLY A 44 -12.32 16.06 5.51
C GLY A 44 -12.25 14.78 6.34
N PHE A 45 -11.32 13.86 6.04
CA PHE A 45 -11.17 12.64 6.84
C PHE A 45 -10.72 12.97 8.26
N THR A 46 -11.32 12.29 9.24
CA THR A 46 -11.00 12.44 10.66
C THR A 46 -10.60 11.11 11.28
N PRO A 47 -9.77 11.10 12.34
CA PRO A 47 -9.40 9.86 13.03
C PRO A 47 -10.59 9.08 13.57
N GLU A 48 -11.60 9.77 14.09
CA GLU A 48 -12.78 9.15 14.70
C GLU A 48 -13.84 8.71 13.68
N GLY A 49 -13.75 9.22 12.44
CA GLY A 49 -14.82 9.10 11.46
C GLY A 49 -16.11 9.79 11.91
N ASN A 50 -17.23 9.37 11.34
CA ASN A 50 -18.58 9.75 11.74
C ASN A 50 -19.54 8.58 11.51
N GLU A 51 -19.59 7.65 12.48
CA GLU A 51 -20.40 6.43 12.39
C GLU A 51 -21.87 6.72 12.06
N LYS A 52 -22.47 7.73 12.71
CA LYS A 52 -23.87 8.07 12.48
C LYS A 52 -24.11 8.47 11.03
N LYS A 53 -23.31 9.42 10.52
CA LYS A 53 -23.39 9.87 9.12
C LYS A 53 -23.15 8.71 8.16
N ALA A 54 -22.15 7.86 8.43
CA ALA A 54 -21.84 6.72 7.58
C ALA A 54 -22.99 5.71 7.52
N ILE A 55 -23.66 5.42 8.64
CA ILE A 55 -24.84 4.54 8.68
C ILE A 55 -26.02 5.18 7.92
N GLU A 56 -26.23 6.48 8.08
CA GLU A 56 -27.25 7.24 7.33
C GLU A 56 -26.99 7.13 5.82
N GLU A 57 -25.78 7.45 5.35
CA GLU A 57 -25.39 7.36 3.93
C GLU A 57 -25.49 5.94 3.36
N ILE A 58 -25.07 4.90 4.11
CA ILE A 58 -25.23 3.50 3.68
C ILE A 58 -26.72 3.14 3.56
N THR A 59 -27.54 3.63 4.50
CA THR A 59 -28.99 3.37 4.49
C THR A 59 -29.65 4.05 3.30
N GLU A 60 -29.30 5.29 3.01
CA GLU A 60 -29.78 6.04 1.84
C GLU A 60 -29.38 5.34 0.54
N ALA A 61 -28.12 4.93 0.40
CA ALA A 61 -27.65 4.20 -0.79
C ALA A 61 -28.41 2.87 -1.00
N LEU A 62 -28.71 2.13 0.07
CA LEU A 62 -29.50 0.90 -0.02
C LEU A 62 -30.98 1.15 -0.32
N GLN A 63 -31.53 2.28 0.13
CA GLN A 63 -32.89 2.71 -0.24
C GLN A 63 -32.97 3.12 -1.71
N GLU A 64 -31.98 3.85 -2.21
CA GLU A 64 -31.86 4.20 -3.64
C GLU A 64 -31.75 2.94 -4.49
N ALA A 65 -30.89 2.00 -4.11
CA ALA A 65 -30.77 0.70 -4.77
C ALA A 65 -32.11 -0.07 -4.73
N ALA A 66 -32.80 -0.11 -3.60
CA ALA A 66 -34.09 -0.80 -3.46
C ALA A 66 -35.21 -0.18 -4.32
N ALA A 67 -35.07 1.09 -4.72
CA ALA A 67 -36.01 1.78 -5.60
C ALA A 67 -35.79 1.47 -7.09
N LEU A 68 -34.65 0.85 -7.47
CA LEU A 68 -34.40 0.45 -8.85
C LEU A 68 -35.41 -0.62 -9.30
N PRO A 69 -35.96 -0.52 -10.53
CA PRO A 69 -37.00 -1.45 -11.01
C PRO A 69 -36.65 -2.94 -10.87
N GLU A 70 -35.38 -3.29 -11.07
CA GLU A 70 -34.84 -4.65 -10.99
C GLU A 70 -34.68 -5.19 -9.56
N LEU A 71 -34.63 -4.31 -8.55
CA LEU A 71 -34.48 -4.64 -7.14
C LEU A 71 -35.76 -4.40 -6.33
N GLN A 72 -36.77 -3.75 -6.92
CA GLN A 72 -38.01 -3.39 -6.24
C GLN A 72 -38.71 -4.63 -5.65
N GLY A 73 -38.94 -4.61 -4.33
CA GLY A 73 -39.55 -5.73 -3.60
C GLY A 73 -38.62 -6.91 -3.33
N ARG A 74 -37.43 -6.93 -3.95
CA ARG A 74 -36.39 -7.94 -3.73
C ARG A 74 -35.40 -7.48 -2.68
N LEU A 75 -34.90 -6.24 -2.78
CA LEU A 75 -34.08 -5.59 -1.76
C LEU A 75 -34.98 -4.82 -0.80
N VAL A 76 -35.11 -5.31 0.43
CA VAL A 76 -36.02 -4.74 1.44
C VAL A 76 -35.39 -4.74 2.83
N LYS A 77 -35.67 -3.71 3.62
CA LYS A 77 -35.31 -3.70 5.04
C LYS A 77 -36.29 -4.57 5.83
N GLN A 78 -35.79 -5.58 6.54
CA GLN A 78 -36.58 -6.46 7.39
C GLN A 78 -35.90 -6.65 8.75
N GLY A 79 -36.49 -6.07 9.80
CA GLY A 79 -35.86 -6.04 11.12
C GLY A 79 -34.54 -5.26 11.06
N GLU A 80 -33.48 -5.84 11.60
CA GLU A 80 -32.15 -5.22 11.66
C GLU A 80 -31.40 -5.31 10.31
N TRP A 81 -31.78 -6.24 9.43
CA TRP A 81 -31.04 -6.55 8.20
C TRP A 81 -31.71 -5.99 6.94
N TRP A 82 -30.89 -5.66 5.96
CA TRP A 82 -31.32 -5.59 4.57
C TRP A 82 -31.34 -7.00 4.01
N ASN A 83 -32.43 -7.37 3.32
CA ASN A 83 -32.60 -8.66 2.69
C ASN A 83 -32.74 -8.50 1.18
N PHE A 84 -32.11 -9.40 0.43
CA PHE A 84 -32.29 -9.59 -1.01
C PHE A 84 -32.93 -10.96 -1.26
N ASP A 85 -34.11 -10.99 -1.90
CA ASP A 85 -34.89 -12.21 -2.15
C ASP A 85 -35.17 -13.05 -0.88
N GLY A 86 -35.36 -12.36 0.25
CA GLY A 86 -35.66 -12.99 1.55
C GLY A 86 -34.45 -13.41 2.37
N GLU A 87 -33.23 -13.29 1.82
CA GLU A 87 -31.99 -13.61 2.53
C GLU A 87 -31.20 -12.34 2.90
N PRO A 88 -30.51 -12.29 4.06
CA PRO A 88 -29.68 -11.15 4.42
C PRO A 88 -28.62 -10.81 3.39
N VAL A 89 -28.56 -9.52 3.00
CA VAL A 89 -27.45 -8.97 2.23
C VAL A 89 -26.17 -9.21 3.03
N THR A 90 -25.31 -10.07 2.49
CA THR A 90 -24.12 -10.57 3.17
C THR A 90 -22.87 -10.26 2.36
N ILE A 91 -21.83 -9.79 3.05
CA ILE A 91 -20.49 -9.63 2.48
C ILE A 91 -19.52 -10.61 3.13
N ASN A 92 -18.57 -11.11 2.34
CA ASN A 92 -17.49 -11.99 2.76
C ASN A 92 -16.26 -11.14 3.14
N PHE A 93 -15.87 -11.17 4.41
CA PHE A 93 -14.73 -10.42 4.92
C PHE A 93 -13.60 -11.37 5.31
N LEU A 94 -12.52 -11.34 4.54
CA LEU A 94 -11.29 -12.10 4.80
C LEU A 94 -10.51 -11.46 5.95
N ILE A 95 -10.39 -12.18 7.07
CA ILE A 95 -9.78 -11.68 8.31
C ILE A 95 -8.60 -12.57 8.68
N ARG A 96 -7.42 -11.96 8.77
CA ARG A 96 -6.14 -12.64 9.03
C ARG A 96 -6.01 -13.07 10.49
N VAL A 97 -5.88 -14.38 10.74
CA VAL A 97 -5.75 -14.94 12.11
C VAL A 97 -4.31 -15.09 12.60
N ASP A 98 -3.32 -15.01 11.70
CA ASP A 98 -1.90 -15.05 12.06
C ASP A 98 -1.39 -13.75 12.70
N ASP A 99 -2.22 -12.70 12.71
CA ASP A 99 -2.05 -11.48 13.49
C ASP A 99 -3.25 -11.29 14.44
N PRO A 100 -3.31 -12.06 15.54
CA PRO A 100 -4.47 -12.09 16.44
C PRO A 100 -4.64 -10.81 17.27
N GLN A 101 -3.61 -9.98 17.38
CA GLN A 101 -3.66 -8.74 18.16
C GLN A 101 -3.89 -7.50 17.29
N GLY A 102 -3.54 -7.53 16.00
CA GLY A 102 -3.84 -6.49 15.02
C GLY A 102 -5.03 -6.86 14.15
N ARG A 103 -4.75 -7.40 12.95
CA ARG A 103 -5.73 -7.62 11.87
C ARG A 103 -6.96 -8.43 12.26
N MET A 104 -6.82 -9.42 13.14
CA MET A 104 -7.99 -10.19 13.58
C MET A 104 -8.98 -9.33 14.37
N LYS A 105 -8.49 -8.53 15.32
CA LYS A 105 -9.33 -7.64 16.12
C LYS A 105 -9.90 -6.50 15.28
N GLU A 106 -9.09 -5.95 14.38
CA GLU A 106 -9.52 -4.95 13.40
C GLU A 106 -10.69 -5.47 12.56
N GLY A 107 -10.53 -6.66 11.95
CA GLY A 107 -11.57 -7.29 11.14
C GLY A 107 -12.85 -7.53 11.92
N GLN A 108 -12.74 -7.96 13.18
CA GLN A 108 -13.90 -8.11 14.08
C GLN A 108 -14.61 -6.78 14.33
N TYR A 109 -13.86 -5.73 14.69
CA TYR A 109 -14.39 -4.39 14.92
C TYR A 109 -15.10 -3.84 13.68
N VAL A 110 -14.43 -3.86 12.53
CA VAL A 110 -14.97 -3.35 11.26
C VAL A 110 -16.22 -4.14 10.85
N SER A 111 -16.21 -5.47 11.01
CA SER A 111 -17.40 -6.30 10.77
C SER A 111 -18.59 -5.83 11.60
N SER A 112 -18.36 -5.57 12.89
CA SER A 112 -19.41 -5.07 13.77
C SER A 112 -19.88 -3.66 13.42
N GLN A 113 -19.03 -2.79 12.85
CA GLN A 113 -19.50 -1.48 12.36
C GLN A 113 -20.39 -1.62 11.13
N ILE A 114 -20.04 -2.51 10.19
CA ILE A 114 -20.84 -2.79 8.98
C ILE A 114 -22.20 -3.37 9.36
N GLU A 115 -22.24 -4.28 10.34
CA GLU A 115 -23.49 -4.88 10.81
C GLU A 115 -24.45 -3.86 11.43
N LYS A 116 -23.97 -2.76 12.01
CA LYS A 116 -24.83 -1.66 12.49
C LYS A 116 -25.59 -0.95 11.35
N ALA A 117 -25.06 -0.98 10.12
CA ALA A 117 -25.78 -0.50 8.94
C ALA A 117 -26.79 -1.54 8.40
N GLY A 118 -26.86 -2.72 9.03
CA GLY A 118 -27.77 -3.79 8.66
C GLY A 118 -27.35 -4.59 7.44
N ILE A 119 -26.04 -4.67 7.18
CA ILE A 119 -25.43 -5.58 6.21
C ILE A 119 -24.75 -6.69 7.01
N LYS A 120 -25.08 -7.95 6.73
CA LYS A 120 -24.48 -9.09 7.42
C LYS A 120 -23.03 -9.29 6.96
N VAL A 121 -22.14 -9.66 7.88
CA VAL A 121 -20.74 -9.95 7.56
C VAL A 121 -20.42 -11.41 7.86
N GLU A 122 -20.07 -12.16 6.81
CA GLU A 122 -19.43 -13.46 6.95
C GLU A 122 -17.94 -13.26 7.25
N ARG A 123 -17.56 -13.57 8.49
CA ARG A 123 -16.19 -13.37 9.01
C ARG A 123 -15.32 -14.56 8.64
N CYS A 124 -14.65 -14.49 7.50
CA CYS A 124 -13.75 -15.53 7.00
C CYS A 124 -12.41 -15.48 7.75
N LEU A 125 -12.34 -16.09 8.94
CA LEU A 125 -11.15 -16.15 9.80
C LEU A 125 -10.10 -17.13 9.23
N TRP A 126 -9.18 -16.65 8.40
CA TRP A 126 -8.22 -17.50 7.67
C TRP A 126 -6.77 -17.02 7.83
N ASP A 127 -5.83 -17.92 7.54
CA ASP A 127 -4.40 -17.57 7.50
C ASP A 127 -4.04 -16.72 6.27
N ARG A 128 -2.80 -16.20 6.28
CA ARG A 128 -2.24 -15.37 5.20
C ARG A 128 -2.37 -15.99 3.82
N VAL A 129 -1.98 -17.26 3.67
CA VAL A 129 -1.85 -17.90 2.37
C VAL A 129 -3.23 -17.97 1.74
N LYS A 130 -4.22 -18.49 2.48
CA LYS A 130 -5.58 -18.60 1.98
C LYS A 130 -6.22 -17.23 1.68
N CYS A 131 -5.99 -16.23 2.53
CA CYS A 131 -6.48 -14.88 2.25
C CYS A 131 -5.90 -14.31 0.95
N ILE A 132 -4.57 -14.40 0.76
CA ILE A 132 -3.90 -13.91 -0.45
C ILE A 132 -4.36 -14.66 -1.70
N GLU A 133 -4.40 -15.99 -1.67
CA GLU A 133 -4.91 -16.81 -2.77
C GLU A 133 -6.33 -16.41 -3.16
N THR A 134 -7.17 -16.12 -2.17
CA THR A 134 -8.55 -15.70 -2.43
C THR A 134 -8.63 -14.26 -2.95
N SER A 135 -7.97 -13.30 -2.31
CA SER A 135 -8.13 -11.87 -2.64
C SER A 135 -7.41 -11.45 -3.92
N TYR A 136 -6.26 -12.06 -4.23
CA TYR A 136 -5.42 -11.64 -5.36
C TYR A 136 -5.51 -12.57 -6.57
N TYR A 137 -5.84 -13.85 -6.38
CA TYR A 137 -5.75 -14.84 -7.45
C TYR A 137 -7.10 -15.43 -7.87
N SER A 138 -8.17 -15.23 -7.10
CA SER A 138 -9.53 -15.55 -7.55
C SER A 138 -10.15 -14.38 -8.32
N ASP A 139 -11.16 -14.66 -9.15
CA ASP A 139 -11.93 -13.62 -9.84
C ASP A 139 -12.90 -12.96 -8.84
N PRO A 140 -12.84 -11.63 -8.61
CA PRO A 140 -13.81 -10.95 -7.77
C PRO A 140 -15.26 -11.13 -8.22
N ALA A 141 -15.50 -11.39 -9.52
CA ALA A 141 -16.81 -11.70 -10.06
C ALA A 141 -17.41 -13.00 -9.48
N ASP A 142 -16.60 -13.90 -8.92
CA ASP A 142 -17.06 -15.10 -8.21
C ASP A 142 -17.67 -14.79 -6.83
N TYR A 143 -17.57 -13.53 -6.36
CA TYR A 143 -18.10 -13.06 -5.08
C TYR A 143 -17.58 -13.82 -3.84
N LYS A 144 -16.40 -14.43 -3.96
CA LYS A 144 -15.74 -15.20 -2.87
C LYS A 144 -15.30 -14.31 -1.71
N TRP A 145 -15.11 -13.03 -1.96
CA TRP A 145 -14.67 -12.03 -0.99
C TRP A 145 -15.19 -10.65 -1.40
N ASN A 146 -15.29 -9.74 -0.44
CA ASN A 146 -15.63 -8.34 -0.68
C ASN A 146 -14.63 -7.40 0.00
N ILE A 147 -14.09 -7.79 1.15
CA ILE A 147 -13.13 -6.99 1.93
C ILE A 147 -12.05 -7.93 2.48
N TYR A 148 -10.83 -7.42 2.65
CA TYR A 148 -9.69 -8.14 3.21
C TYR A 148 -8.89 -7.25 4.18
N THR A 149 -8.56 -7.77 5.37
CA THR A 149 -7.65 -7.09 6.33
C THR A 149 -6.20 -7.18 5.85
N GLU A 150 -5.82 -6.27 4.97
CA GLU A 150 -4.49 -6.21 4.40
C GLU A 150 -3.49 -5.41 5.26
N GLY A 151 -2.19 -5.60 5.07
CA GLY A 151 -1.24 -4.55 5.41
C GLY A 151 0.05 -4.64 4.62
N TRP A 152 0.66 -3.47 4.43
CA TRP A 152 1.84 -3.23 3.61
C TRP A 152 2.96 -2.63 4.45
N GLY A 153 4.18 -3.10 4.25
CA GLY A 153 5.38 -2.44 4.77
C GLY A 153 5.82 -1.34 3.81
N ALA A 154 6.38 -0.25 4.34
CA ALA A 154 6.93 0.79 3.48
C ALA A 154 8.05 0.24 2.59
N GLY A 155 8.92 -0.62 3.11
CA GLY A 155 9.95 -1.32 2.33
C GLY A 155 11.16 -0.48 1.87
N ALA A 156 11.10 0.85 1.99
CA ALA A 156 12.24 1.76 1.83
C ALA A 156 11.90 3.15 2.40
N THR A 157 12.93 4.00 2.57
CA THR A 157 12.75 5.43 2.82
C THR A 157 12.60 6.17 1.48
N ARG A 158 11.45 6.79 1.23
CA ARG A 158 11.07 7.40 -0.06
C ARG A 158 10.67 8.88 0.04
N ALA A 159 10.97 9.64 -1.01
CA ALA A 159 10.51 11.02 -1.19
C ALA A 159 9.36 11.14 -2.20
N PHE A 160 9.32 10.20 -3.15
CA PHE A 160 8.41 10.14 -4.29
C PHE A 160 7.67 8.80 -4.24
N TRP A 161 6.35 8.84 -4.42
CA TRP A 161 5.45 7.70 -4.12
C TRP A 161 4.47 7.43 -5.26
N GLU A 162 4.71 7.97 -6.44
CA GLU A 162 3.90 7.75 -7.65
C GLU A 162 3.71 6.25 -7.93
N HIS A 163 4.76 5.44 -7.89
CA HIS A 163 4.66 3.99 -8.07
C HIS A 163 3.76 3.32 -7.02
N ILE A 164 3.65 3.86 -5.80
CA ILE A 164 2.71 3.33 -4.79
C ILE A 164 1.28 3.79 -5.10
N VAL A 165 1.08 5.00 -5.63
CA VAL A 165 -0.24 5.39 -6.14
C VAL A 165 -0.66 4.46 -7.29
N CYS A 166 0.25 4.15 -8.21
CA CYS A 166 0.03 3.18 -9.29
C CYS A 166 -0.33 1.80 -8.70
N GLN A 167 0.51 1.27 -7.82
CA GLN A 167 0.32 -0.05 -7.19
C GLN A 167 -1.03 -0.19 -6.47
N MET A 168 -1.50 0.88 -5.86
CA MET A 168 -2.71 0.82 -5.04
C MET A 168 -3.99 1.01 -5.87
N TYR A 169 -3.93 1.68 -7.02
CA TYR A 169 -5.12 2.18 -7.72
C TYR A 169 -5.16 1.96 -9.24
N ALA A 170 -4.08 1.48 -9.86
CA ALA A 170 -3.98 1.38 -11.31
C ALA A 170 -3.77 -0.07 -11.76
N PRO A 171 -4.66 -0.63 -12.62
CA PRO A 171 -4.56 -2.00 -13.10
C PRO A 171 -3.29 -2.30 -13.88
N TRP A 172 -2.79 -1.31 -14.64
CA TRP A 172 -1.60 -1.46 -15.48
C TRP A 172 -0.31 -1.69 -14.68
N TYR A 173 -0.27 -1.28 -13.41
CA TYR A 173 0.87 -1.52 -12.52
C TYR A 173 0.72 -2.83 -11.74
N GLY A 174 -0.45 -3.04 -11.13
CA GLY A 174 -0.78 -4.25 -10.38
C GLY A 174 -0.84 -4.07 -8.86
N TYR A 175 -1.36 -5.10 -8.17
CA TYR A 175 -1.74 -5.11 -6.76
C TYR A 175 -2.91 -4.21 -6.34
N MET A 176 -3.64 -3.57 -7.25
CA MET A 176 -4.90 -2.91 -6.90
C MET A 176 -6.01 -3.94 -6.53
N ALA A 177 -7.16 -3.48 -6.04
CA ALA A 177 -8.27 -4.37 -5.65
C ALA A 177 -8.83 -5.16 -6.84
N GLY A 178 -8.57 -6.48 -6.86
CA GLY A 178 -8.98 -7.40 -7.94
C GLY A 178 -7.80 -8.05 -8.69
N GLY A 179 -6.57 -7.61 -8.44
CA GLY A 179 -5.35 -8.06 -9.12
C GLY A 179 -5.22 -7.58 -10.58
N PRO A 180 -3.99 -7.50 -11.13
CA PRO A 180 -3.77 -7.26 -12.55
C PRO A 180 -4.06 -8.55 -13.32
N ASP A 181 -5.09 -8.61 -14.17
CA ASP A 181 -5.37 -9.78 -15.03
C ASP A 181 -6.64 -9.55 -15.89
N SER A 182 -6.97 -10.51 -16.77
CA SER A 182 -8.24 -10.56 -17.51
C SER A 182 -9.50 -10.83 -16.65
N LYS A 183 -9.40 -10.72 -15.32
CA LYS A 183 -10.49 -10.90 -14.35
C LYS A 183 -11.19 -9.56 -14.14
N TRP A 184 -12.31 -9.55 -13.42
CA TRP A 184 -12.87 -8.27 -12.97
C TRP A 184 -11.86 -7.55 -12.07
N HIS A 185 -11.63 -6.28 -12.35
CA HIS A 185 -10.82 -5.39 -11.52
C HIS A 185 -11.41 -3.99 -11.52
N TYR A 186 -11.03 -3.21 -10.51
CA TYR A 186 -11.34 -1.80 -10.45
C TYR A 186 -10.57 -1.04 -11.54
N GLU A 187 -11.24 -0.14 -12.27
CA GLU A 187 -10.65 0.65 -13.36
C GLU A 187 -11.04 2.12 -13.20
N ASN A 188 -10.11 3.04 -13.53
CA ASN A 188 -10.39 4.46 -13.68
C ASN A 188 -9.36 5.07 -14.66
N ASP A 189 -9.81 5.34 -15.89
CA ASP A 189 -8.96 5.83 -16.99
C ASP A 189 -8.16 7.09 -16.64
N GLU A 190 -8.72 7.98 -15.81
CA GLU A 190 -8.03 9.23 -15.45
C GLU A 190 -6.94 8.99 -14.41
N ILE A 191 -7.16 8.09 -13.46
CA ILE A 191 -6.10 7.65 -12.54
C ILE A 191 -4.99 6.98 -13.35
N ASP A 192 -5.33 6.12 -14.31
CA ASP A 192 -4.34 5.46 -15.17
C ASP A 192 -3.52 6.48 -15.96
N ARG A 193 -4.17 7.42 -16.65
CA ARG A 193 -3.50 8.49 -17.40
C ARG A 193 -2.54 9.32 -16.54
N LEU A 194 -2.97 9.72 -15.33
CA LEU A 194 -2.15 10.53 -14.42
C LEU A 194 -1.00 9.72 -13.82
N THR A 195 -1.25 8.48 -13.43
CA THR A 195 -0.25 7.61 -12.82
C THR A 195 0.80 7.15 -13.82
N GLU A 196 0.42 6.82 -15.07
CA GLU A 196 1.36 6.54 -16.16
C GLU A 196 2.25 7.74 -16.45
N LYS A 197 1.67 8.95 -16.53
CA LYS A 197 2.42 10.19 -16.72
C LYS A 197 3.45 10.40 -15.61
N ALA A 198 3.06 10.22 -14.35
CA ALA A 198 3.96 10.37 -13.22
C ALA A 198 5.03 9.26 -13.16
N TYR A 199 4.66 8.01 -13.43
CA TYR A 199 5.58 6.88 -13.33
C TYR A 199 6.63 6.86 -14.44
N THR A 200 6.25 7.22 -15.66
CA THR A 200 7.15 7.26 -16.82
C THR A 200 8.05 8.48 -16.86
N GLY A 201 7.87 9.44 -15.93
CA GLY A 201 8.66 10.67 -15.90
C GLY A 201 8.25 11.70 -16.95
N ASN A 202 7.01 11.66 -17.44
CA ASN A 202 6.48 12.58 -18.45
C ASN A 202 6.09 13.94 -17.84
N PHE A 203 7.04 14.56 -17.13
CA PHE A 203 6.95 15.89 -16.53
C PHE A 203 8.32 16.59 -16.60
N LEU A 204 8.31 17.93 -16.64
CA LEU A 204 9.54 18.73 -16.72
C LEU A 204 9.91 19.40 -15.39
N THR A 205 8.97 19.50 -14.46
CA THR A 205 9.15 20.21 -13.18
C THR A 205 8.64 19.38 -12.01
N GLU A 206 9.18 19.67 -10.83
CA GLU A 206 8.69 19.07 -9.58
C GLU A 206 7.22 19.46 -9.30
N GLU A 207 6.83 20.69 -9.65
CA GLU A 207 5.45 21.17 -9.50
C GLU A 207 4.47 20.30 -10.30
N GLU A 208 4.80 20.06 -11.58
CA GLU A 208 3.98 19.23 -12.45
C GLU A 208 3.87 17.78 -11.94
N TYR A 209 4.97 17.22 -11.42
CA TYR A 209 4.96 15.90 -10.77
C TYR A 209 3.96 15.88 -9.61
N TRP A 210 4.04 16.87 -8.70
CA TRP A 210 3.17 16.91 -7.52
C TRP A 210 1.71 17.14 -7.90
N GLU A 211 1.42 18.03 -8.85
CA GLU A 211 0.06 18.24 -9.35
C GLU A 211 -0.51 16.93 -9.91
N THR A 212 0.25 16.26 -10.77
CA THR A 212 -0.18 15.01 -11.43
C THR A 212 -0.46 13.90 -10.40
N VAL A 213 0.49 13.61 -9.50
CA VAL A 213 0.37 12.47 -8.58
C VAL A 213 -0.65 12.72 -7.46
N LEU A 214 -0.80 13.98 -7.01
CA LEU A 214 -1.77 14.33 -5.97
C LEU A 214 -3.20 14.42 -6.50
N GLU A 215 -3.38 14.74 -7.79
CA GLU A 215 -4.67 14.64 -8.48
C GLU A 215 -5.09 13.18 -8.62
N ALA A 216 -4.19 12.29 -9.05
CA ALA A 216 -4.45 10.86 -9.08
C ALA A 216 -4.86 10.32 -7.70
N LEU A 217 -4.16 10.74 -6.64
CA LEU A 217 -4.52 10.37 -5.27
C LEU A 217 -5.91 10.91 -4.86
N ASP A 218 -6.24 12.14 -5.22
CA ASP A 218 -7.53 12.75 -4.87
C ASP A 218 -8.70 11.94 -5.46
N LEU A 219 -8.59 11.53 -6.73
CA LEU A 219 -9.54 10.62 -7.37
C LEU A 219 -9.58 9.25 -6.68
N ALA A 220 -8.41 8.66 -6.45
CA ALA A 220 -8.27 7.35 -5.80
C ALA A 220 -8.93 7.29 -4.40
N LEU A 221 -8.77 8.35 -3.58
CA LEU A 221 -9.37 8.41 -2.25
C LEU A 221 -10.89 8.62 -2.29
N LYS A 222 -11.42 9.24 -3.37
CA LYS A 222 -12.87 9.39 -3.60
C LYS A 222 -13.50 8.08 -4.04
N ASP A 223 -12.85 7.33 -4.94
CA ASP A 223 -13.32 6.03 -5.40
C ASP A 223 -13.20 4.95 -4.30
N ALA A 224 -12.27 5.15 -3.37
CA ALA A 224 -12.19 4.43 -2.10
C ALA A 224 -12.11 2.90 -2.23
N CYS A 225 -11.55 2.38 -3.32
CA CYS A 225 -11.30 0.95 -3.51
C CYS A 225 -10.29 0.37 -2.50
N ARG A 226 -9.53 1.26 -1.83
CA ARG A 226 -8.68 0.97 -0.66
C ARG A 226 -8.98 1.94 0.47
N ILE A 227 -9.12 1.41 1.68
CA ILE A 227 -9.38 2.17 2.90
C ILE A 227 -8.18 2.01 3.84
N TYR A 228 -7.37 3.05 3.97
CA TYR A 228 -6.29 3.06 4.97
C TYR A 228 -6.87 3.31 6.35
N VAL A 229 -6.33 2.61 7.35
CA VAL A 229 -6.93 2.56 8.70
C VAL A 229 -5.94 2.95 9.79
N ALA A 230 -4.74 2.37 9.78
CA ALA A 230 -3.69 2.70 10.74
C ALA A 230 -2.30 2.46 10.14
N TYR A 231 -1.32 3.21 10.63
CA TYR A 231 0.10 2.86 10.52
C TYR A 231 0.59 2.41 11.90
N GLN A 232 1.59 1.53 11.92
CA GLN A 232 2.16 0.96 13.13
C GLN A 232 3.55 1.54 13.39
N ASN A 233 3.90 1.73 14.65
CA ASN A 233 5.27 2.04 15.04
C ASN A 233 6.01 0.73 15.35
N ASP A 234 7.04 0.42 14.57
CA ASP A 234 7.90 -0.72 14.85
C ASP A 234 9.02 -0.34 15.83
N TYR A 235 9.22 -1.20 16.83
CA TYR A 235 10.25 -1.02 17.84
C TYR A 235 11.35 -2.08 17.66
N TYR A 236 12.56 -1.60 17.45
CA TYR A 236 13.74 -2.44 17.30
C TYR A 236 14.61 -2.37 18.57
N ALA A 237 15.09 -3.53 19.02
CA ALA A 237 15.95 -3.64 20.20
C ALA A 237 17.35 -4.12 19.82
N THR A 238 18.37 -3.48 20.40
CA THR A 238 19.78 -3.90 20.24
C THR A 238 20.46 -3.99 21.61
N ASN A 239 21.40 -4.93 21.76
CA ASN A 239 22.17 -5.06 23.00
C ASN A 239 23.24 -3.96 23.06
N LYS A 240 23.03 -2.92 23.87
CA LYS A 240 23.98 -1.81 24.07
C LYS A 240 25.40 -2.27 24.41
N ALA A 241 25.58 -3.40 25.10
CA ALA A 241 26.90 -3.90 25.46
C ALA A 241 27.69 -4.43 24.26
N ALA A 242 27.01 -4.83 23.17
CA ALA A 242 27.63 -5.40 21.97
C ALA A 242 28.12 -4.35 20.96
N PHE A 243 27.63 -3.10 21.04
CA PHE A 243 27.93 -2.05 20.08
C PHE A 243 28.81 -0.94 20.66
N ASN A 244 29.63 -0.33 19.80
CA ASN A 244 30.39 0.88 20.13
C ASN A 244 29.53 2.15 19.99
N ASN A 245 28.66 2.19 18.98
CA ASN A 245 27.78 3.32 18.64
C ASN A 245 26.35 2.84 18.36
N ARG A 246 25.39 3.77 18.20
CA ARG A 246 24.04 3.42 17.72
C ARG A 246 24.08 2.84 16.30
N VAL A 247 23.13 1.96 16.00
CA VAL A 247 22.93 1.36 14.68
C VAL A 247 22.23 2.38 13.76
N CYS A 248 22.64 2.46 12.51
CA CYS A 248 21.96 3.24 11.48
C CYS A 248 20.60 2.61 11.15
N TYR A 249 19.62 3.41 10.77
CA TYR A 249 18.29 2.95 10.37
C TYR A 249 17.70 3.95 9.37
N GLY A 250 16.78 3.48 8.53
CA GLY A 250 16.02 4.33 7.63
C GLY A 250 14.76 4.87 8.30
N LEU A 251 14.34 6.08 7.91
CA LEU A 251 13.14 6.72 8.46
C LEU A 251 11.85 5.98 8.10
N GLY A 252 11.82 5.33 6.94
CA GLY A 252 10.65 4.64 6.42
C GLY A 252 10.61 3.14 6.66
N ASP A 253 11.78 2.52 6.70
CA ASP A 253 11.99 1.07 6.65
C ASP A 253 12.72 0.52 7.87
N GLY A 254 13.09 1.38 8.83
CA GLY A 254 13.66 0.94 10.11
C GLY A 254 15.03 0.29 9.94
N LEU A 255 15.20 -0.92 10.51
CA LEU A 255 16.44 -1.67 10.32
C LEU A 255 16.50 -2.23 8.89
N ASN A 256 17.55 -1.88 8.14
CA ASN A 256 17.71 -2.23 6.73
C ASN A 256 19.18 -2.61 6.42
N GLU A 257 19.52 -2.72 5.13
CA GLU A 257 20.88 -3.02 4.66
C GLU A 257 21.94 -2.15 5.37
N TRP A 258 21.69 -0.85 5.52
CA TRP A 258 22.60 0.08 6.18
C TRP A 258 22.83 -0.26 7.64
N SER A 259 21.80 -0.71 8.35
CA SER A 259 21.92 -1.20 9.73
C SER A 259 22.91 -2.35 9.85
N ILE A 260 23.01 -3.20 8.83
CA ILE A 260 23.87 -4.38 8.79
C ILE A 260 25.30 -3.99 8.43
N ILE A 261 25.49 -3.34 7.27
CA ILE A 261 26.85 -3.08 6.73
C ILE A 261 27.62 -2.03 7.54
N THR A 262 26.91 -1.15 8.26
CA THR A 262 27.55 -0.13 9.13
C THR A 262 27.64 -0.53 10.60
N ALA A 263 27.18 -1.74 10.96
CA ALA A 263 27.15 -2.20 12.34
C ALA A 263 28.53 -2.15 12.99
N ASN A 264 28.69 -1.29 14.00
CA ASN A 264 29.95 -1.14 14.73
C ASN A 264 29.92 -1.93 16.05
N THR A 265 30.07 -3.25 15.95
CA THR A 265 30.13 -4.14 17.11
C THR A 265 31.52 -4.20 17.73
N LYS A 266 31.59 -4.46 19.04
CA LYS A 266 32.85 -4.51 19.81
C LYS A 266 33.76 -5.66 19.39
N ASN A 267 33.17 -6.82 19.08
CA ASN A 267 33.86 -8.05 18.74
C ASN A 267 33.85 -8.36 17.22
N LYS A 268 33.35 -7.46 16.38
CA LYS A 268 33.20 -7.66 14.92
C LYS A 268 32.27 -8.81 14.53
N GLU A 269 31.40 -9.26 15.45
CA GLU A 269 30.29 -10.16 15.15
C GLU A 269 28.97 -9.41 15.25
N LEU A 270 28.09 -9.58 14.27
CA LEU A 270 26.71 -9.11 14.33
C LEU A 270 25.79 -10.33 14.37
N ARG A 271 24.87 -10.36 15.34
CA ARG A 271 23.82 -11.38 15.41
C ARG A 271 22.48 -10.67 15.28
N ILE A 272 21.71 -11.10 14.29
CA ILE A 272 20.41 -10.54 13.95
C ILE A 272 19.37 -11.65 14.15
N THR A 273 18.24 -11.28 14.75
CA THR A 273 17.07 -12.14 14.81
C THR A 273 15.99 -11.47 13.98
N GLU A 274 15.55 -12.15 12.93
CA GLU A 274 14.42 -11.72 12.12
C GLU A 274 13.18 -12.54 12.52
N PHE A 275 12.05 -11.85 12.68
CA PHE A 275 10.78 -12.47 12.99
C PHE A 275 9.95 -12.63 11.73
N SER A 276 9.48 -13.86 11.47
CA SER A 276 8.45 -14.14 10.47
C SER A 276 7.27 -14.82 11.14
N ALA A 277 6.06 -14.52 10.65
CA ALA A 277 4.89 -15.33 10.97
C ALA A 277 5.14 -16.80 10.59
N LYS A 278 4.59 -17.70 11.39
CA LYS A 278 4.76 -19.15 11.21
C LYS A 278 4.16 -19.59 9.87
N GLY A 279 4.96 -20.26 9.02
CA GLY A 279 4.50 -20.87 7.77
C GLY A 279 4.79 -20.11 6.48
N ALA A 280 5.49 -18.97 6.53
CA ALA A 280 5.79 -18.15 5.34
C ALA A 280 7.21 -17.53 5.35
N LEU A 281 8.22 -18.26 5.84
CA LEU A 281 9.62 -17.87 5.68
C LEU A 281 10.07 -18.17 4.25
N PHE A 282 10.75 -17.20 3.61
CA PHE A 282 11.29 -17.28 2.24
C PHE A 282 10.19 -17.49 1.20
N MET A 283 9.48 -16.41 0.91
CA MET A 283 8.35 -16.40 -0.02
C MET A 283 8.79 -16.32 -1.49
N SER A 284 10.06 -16.02 -1.73
CA SER A 284 10.66 -15.87 -3.05
C SER A 284 11.59 -17.04 -3.39
N ALA A 285 11.87 -17.20 -4.68
CA ALA A 285 12.90 -18.12 -5.12
C ALA A 285 14.27 -17.64 -4.64
N TRP A 286 15.09 -18.58 -4.16
CA TRP A 286 16.50 -18.32 -3.85
C TRP A 286 17.32 -18.34 -5.15
N ASP A 287 17.11 -17.35 -5.99
CA ASP A 287 17.74 -17.20 -7.30
C ASP A 287 18.49 -15.86 -7.37
N PRO A 288 19.83 -15.84 -7.34
CA PRO A 288 20.59 -14.59 -7.39
C PRO A 288 20.67 -13.98 -8.80
N ILE A 289 20.13 -14.65 -9.83
CA ILE A 289 20.18 -14.21 -11.23
C ILE A 289 18.80 -13.77 -11.72
N GLY A 290 17.75 -14.49 -11.35
CA GLY A 290 16.37 -14.17 -11.74
C GLY A 290 15.88 -12.85 -11.16
N THR A 291 15.12 -12.09 -11.95
CA THR A 291 14.56 -10.78 -11.55
C THR A 291 13.56 -10.87 -10.38
N GLU A 292 12.93 -12.04 -10.20
CA GLU A 292 12.01 -12.34 -9.09
C GLU A 292 12.69 -13.10 -7.93
N GLY A 293 14.01 -13.33 -8.03
CA GLY A 293 14.76 -13.98 -6.98
C GLY A 293 15.10 -13.01 -5.85
N PHE A 294 15.05 -13.51 -4.60
CA PHE A 294 15.23 -12.70 -3.39
C PHE A 294 14.30 -11.48 -3.31
N ASN A 295 13.04 -11.59 -3.71
CA ASN A 295 12.10 -10.45 -3.72
C ASN A 295 11.32 -10.26 -2.39
N ASP A 296 11.51 -11.14 -1.41
CA ASP A 296 10.87 -11.03 -0.08
C ASP A 296 11.82 -10.50 0.99
N VAL A 297 11.28 -9.77 1.98
CA VAL A 297 12.07 -9.11 3.05
C VAL A 297 13.02 -10.07 3.79
N TYR A 298 12.59 -11.32 4.02
CA TYR A 298 13.37 -12.31 4.77
C TYR A 298 14.60 -12.79 3.99
N SER A 299 14.44 -12.92 2.68
CA SER A 299 15.53 -13.26 1.77
C SER A 299 16.49 -12.08 1.55
N LEU A 300 15.95 -10.84 1.49
CA LEU A 300 16.72 -9.62 1.27
C LEU A 300 17.66 -9.27 2.42
N VAL A 301 17.29 -9.55 3.67
CA VAL A 301 18.16 -9.36 4.85
C VAL A 301 19.47 -10.14 4.74
N ILE A 302 19.46 -11.28 4.02
CA ILE A 302 20.65 -12.10 3.76
C ILE A 302 21.37 -11.63 2.50
N ALA A 303 20.64 -11.37 1.42
CA ALA A 303 21.22 -11.12 0.11
C ALA A 303 21.83 -9.71 -0.04
N GLN A 304 21.15 -8.67 0.45
CA GLN A 304 21.57 -7.28 0.23
C GLN A 304 22.99 -6.98 0.77
N PRO A 305 23.40 -7.42 1.97
CA PRO A 305 24.74 -7.15 2.48
C PRO A 305 25.89 -7.82 1.70
N LEU A 306 25.59 -8.68 0.72
CA LEU A 306 26.59 -9.45 -0.03
C LEU A 306 27.11 -8.71 -1.29
N PHE A 307 26.48 -7.60 -1.66
CA PHE A 307 26.88 -6.80 -2.81
C PHE A 307 26.65 -5.32 -2.55
N ASP A 308 27.30 -4.46 -3.33
CA ASP A 308 27.07 -3.02 -3.25
C ASP A 308 26.35 -2.54 -4.51
N ARG A 309 25.34 -1.67 -4.32
CA ARG A 309 24.60 -1.06 -5.43
C ARG A 309 25.40 0.08 -6.07
N ALA A 310 25.06 0.41 -7.32
CA ALA A 310 25.62 1.57 -8.01
C ALA A 310 25.25 2.89 -7.28
N SER A 311 23.98 2.99 -6.89
CA SER A 311 23.38 4.09 -6.13
C SER A 311 22.33 3.55 -5.15
N PHE A 312 21.90 4.38 -4.22
CA PHE A 312 20.88 4.04 -3.22
C PHE A 312 20.01 5.24 -2.88
N GLU A 313 18.85 5.00 -2.27
CA GLU A 313 18.03 6.07 -1.68
C GLU A 313 18.60 6.44 -0.32
N SER A 314 18.94 7.72 -0.13
CA SER A 314 19.47 8.17 1.17
C SER A 314 18.48 7.85 2.30
N PRO A 315 18.92 7.21 3.40
CA PRO A 315 18.02 6.80 4.50
C PRO A 315 17.38 7.97 5.26
N ALA A 316 17.79 9.21 4.96
CA ALA A 316 17.25 10.42 5.57
C ALA A 316 16.47 11.31 4.60
N SER A 317 16.88 11.40 3.33
CA SER A 317 16.26 12.30 2.33
C SER A 317 15.56 11.57 1.19
N ALA A 318 15.80 10.27 1.05
CA ALA A 318 15.37 9.44 -0.08
C ALA A 318 15.85 9.93 -1.46
N ILE A 319 16.77 10.88 -1.51
CA ILE A 319 17.38 11.33 -2.76
C ILE A 319 18.33 10.25 -3.24
N ALA A 320 18.28 9.94 -4.54
CA ALA A 320 19.21 9.04 -5.20
C ALA A 320 20.65 9.52 -4.96
N THR A 321 21.41 8.70 -4.25
CA THR A 321 22.77 9.00 -3.79
C THR A 321 23.74 8.05 -4.47
N PRO A 322 24.78 8.57 -5.15
CA PRO A 322 25.85 7.74 -5.71
C PRO A 322 26.57 6.91 -4.64
N TRP A 323 26.92 5.66 -4.98
CA TRP A 323 27.70 4.80 -4.09
C TRP A 323 28.93 4.22 -4.78
N ARG A 324 28.78 3.14 -5.54
CA ARG A 324 29.88 2.53 -6.32
C ARG A 324 30.07 3.18 -7.69
N VAL A 325 29.03 3.83 -8.20
CA VAL A 325 29.05 4.53 -9.49
C VAL A 325 28.78 6.00 -9.22
N ILE A 326 29.77 6.86 -9.53
CA ILE A 326 29.64 8.31 -9.42
C ILE A 326 29.50 8.85 -10.85
N PRO A 327 28.35 9.43 -11.21
CA PRO A 327 28.22 10.07 -12.51
C PRO A 327 29.07 11.35 -12.53
N GLU A 328 30.01 11.46 -13.47
CA GLU A 328 30.91 12.62 -13.59
C GLU A 328 30.29 13.76 -14.42
N GLU A 329 29.64 13.42 -15.54
CA GLU A 329 29.00 14.37 -16.45
C GLU A 329 27.56 13.92 -16.75
N VAL A 330 26.60 14.39 -15.95
CA VAL A 330 25.18 14.19 -16.22
C VAL A 330 24.70 15.31 -17.14
N LYS A 331 24.38 14.94 -18.38
CA LYS A 331 23.72 15.83 -19.34
C LYS A 331 22.25 15.41 -19.45
N THR A 332 21.36 16.37 -19.21
CA THR A 332 19.91 16.19 -19.42
C THR A 332 19.44 17.24 -20.41
N GLU A 333 18.94 16.81 -21.56
CA GLU A 333 18.29 17.67 -22.54
C GLU A 333 16.97 17.02 -22.93
N VAL A 334 15.87 17.61 -22.48
CA VAL A 334 14.51 17.14 -22.72
C VAL A 334 13.62 18.33 -23.09
N ASP A 335 12.56 18.06 -23.84
CA ASP A 335 11.50 19.03 -24.16
C ASP A 335 10.20 18.29 -24.47
N ARG A 336 9.11 19.03 -24.66
CA ARG A 336 7.85 18.43 -25.13
C ARG A 336 7.81 18.35 -26.63
N ASP A 337 7.21 17.29 -27.14
CA ASP A 337 6.75 17.22 -28.52
C ASP A 337 5.37 17.86 -28.72
N GLU A 338 4.83 17.77 -29.94
CA GLU A 338 3.51 18.30 -30.29
C GLU A 338 2.36 17.56 -29.58
N ALA A 339 2.59 16.32 -29.13
CA ALA A 339 1.63 15.54 -28.35
C ALA A 339 1.71 15.85 -26.84
N GLY A 340 2.72 16.61 -26.41
CA GLY A 340 2.96 16.96 -25.03
C GLY A 340 3.85 15.97 -24.29
N GLU A 341 4.41 14.97 -24.96
CA GLU A 341 5.28 13.95 -24.37
C GLU A 341 6.70 14.48 -24.19
N VAL A 342 7.33 14.14 -23.06
CA VAL A 342 8.73 14.48 -22.78
C VAL A 342 9.65 13.62 -23.65
N LEU A 343 10.35 14.27 -24.58
CA LEU A 343 11.33 13.64 -25.46
C LEU A 343 12.76 14.04 -25.10
N GLY A 344 13.66 13.05 -25.08
CA GLY A 344 15.11 13.29 -24.99
C GLY A 344 15.67 13.87 -26.29
N LYS A 345 16.44 14.95 -26.18
CA LYS A 345 17.15 15.61 -27.29
C LYS A 345 18.58 15.12 -27.47
N ILE A 346 19.08 14.30 -26.55
CA ILE A 346 20.42 13.72 -26.64
C ILE A 346 20.40 12.68 -27.76
N GLN A 347 21.23 12.88 -28.79
CA GLN A 347 21.34 11.94 -29.90
C GLN A 347 21.89 10.61 -29.39
N VAL A 348 21.08 9.56 -29.51
CA VAL A 348 21.50 8.18 -29.27
C VAL A 348 22.09 7.64 -30.57
N SER A 349 23.26 6.99 -30.50
CA SER A 349 23.91 6.40 -31.67
C SER A 349 22.95 5.44 -32.39
N PRO A 350 22.87 5.43 -33.72
CA PRO A 350 22.14 4.41 -34.47
C PRO A 350 22.62 2.98 -34.21
N GLU A 351 23.85 2.82 -33.71
CA GLU A 351 24.44 1.53 -33.32
C GLU A 351 24.08 1.13 -31.87
N ALA A 352 23.43 2.00 -31.10
CA ALA A 352 23.02 1.69 -29.75
C ALA A 352 21.97 0.56 -29.78
N ILE A 353 22.23 -0.48 -29.00
CA ILE A 353 21.28 -1.57 -28.82
C ILE A 353 20.31 -1.12 -27.73
N LYS A 354 19.02 -0.98 -28.07
CA LYS A 354 17.97 -0.87 -27.06
C LYS A 354 17.95 -2.19 -26.30
N TYR A 355 18.36 -2.16 -25.04
CA TYR A 355 18.16 -3.29 -24.15
C TYR A 355 16.67 -3.35 -23.80
N ASP A 356 15.97 -4.34 -24.34
CA ASP A 356 14.59 -4.65 -23.97
C ASP A 356 14.63 -5.76 -22.92
N SER A 357 14.26 -5.42 -21.69
CA SER A 357 14.22 -6.36 -20.57
C SER A 357 12.88 -7.08 -20.44
N ALA A 358 11.94 -6.85 -21.37
CA ALA A 358 10.60 -7.44 -21.37
C ALA A 358 10.62 -8.96 -21.64
#